data_AF-A0A4R3V1M8-F1
#
_entry.id   AF-A0A4R3V1M8-F1
#
_cell.length_a   1.000
_cell.length_b   1.000
_cell.length_c   1.000
_cell.angle_alpha   90.00
_cell.angle_beta   90.00
_cell.angle_gamma   90.00
#
_symmetry.space_group_name_H-M   'P 1'
#
loop_
_entity.id
_entity.type
_entity.pdbx_description
1 polymer ?
#
loop_
_entity_poly.entity_id
_entity_poly.type
_entity_poly.pdbx_seq_one_letter_code
_entity_poly.pdbx_strand_id
1 'polypeptide(L)'
;MIVADSSVWIDYFKGLPSIERDTLRELLRNSPSQLIVPDLVLFEVLRGFHHERAQRLAHAAFQALQMTGAVDPAAAERAAQRYRRLREAGITVRSSIDVLLASYCIDHDLILLQRDRDFVPFETHFGLRLLRPLH
;
A
#
# COMPACT_ATOMS: atom_id res chain seq x y z
N MET A 1 -2.73 -6.59 -11.14
CA MET A 1 -1.45 -6.12 -10.58
C MET A 1 -1.58 -6.00 -9.07
N ILE A 2 -0.46 -5.98 -8.34
CA ILE A 2 -0.41 -6.02 -6.87
C ILE A 2 0.25 -4.73 -6.37
N VAL A 3 -0.35 -4.12 -5.34
CA VAL A 3 0.26 -3.06 -4.55
C VAL A 3 0.67 -3.67 -3.21
N ALA A 4 1.88 -3.37 -2.75
CA ALA A 4 2.28 -3.66 -1.37
C ALA A 4 2.24 -2.37 -0.55
N ASP A 5 1.56 -2.42 0.59
CA ASP A 5 1.42 -1.32 1.54
C ASP A 5 2.79 -0.89 2.13
N SER A 6 2.86 0.35 2.61
CA SER A 6 4.07 0.94 3.19
C SER A 6 4.60 0.10 4.37
N SER A 7 3.72 -0.46 5.20
CA SER A 7 4.11 -1.33 6.31
C SER A 7 4.92 -2.56 5.86
N VAL A 8 4.56 -3.17 4.73
CA VAL A 8 5.22 -4.35 4.18
C VAL A 8 6.61 -4.00 3.63
N TRP A 9 6.72 -2.86 2.95
CA TRP A 9 8.02 -2.33 2.50
C TRP A 9 8.94 -1.97 3.66
N ILE A 10 8.39 -1.36 4.71
CA ILE A 10 9.15 -1.00 5.91
C ILE A 10 9.72 -2.27 6.57
N ASP A 11 8.92 -3.33 6.72
CA ASP A 11 9.39 -4.62 7.22
C ASP A 11 10.51 -5.20 6.33
N TYR A 12 10.33 -5.14 5.00
CA TYR A 12 11.33 -5.59 4.03
C TYR A 12 12.67 -4.87 4.19
N PHE A 13 12.68 -3.54 4.23
CA PHE A 13 13.91 -2.76 4.37
C PHE A 13 14.53 -2.88 5.76
N LYS A 14 13.74 -3.08 6.82
CA LYS A 14 14.24 -3.32 8.18
C LYS A 14 14.65 -4.78 8.42
N GLY A 15 14.35 -5.70 7.51
CA GLY A 15 14.59 -7.13 7.69
C GLY A 15 13.70 -7.78 8.75
N LEU A 16 12.58 -7.15 9.12
CA LEU A 16 11.66 -7.68 10.13
C LEU A 16 10.88 -8.88 9.58
N PRO A 17 10.75 -9.99 10.31
CA PRO A 17 10.04 -11.17 9.82
C PRO A 17 8.54 -10.92 9.80
N SER A 18 7.91 -11.15 8.65
CA SER A 18 6.47 -11.22 8.47
C SER A 18 6.15 -12.06 7.21
N ILE A 19 4.97 -12.67 7.18
CA ILE A 19 4.53 -13.48 6.03
C ILE A 19 4.34 -12.58 4.80
N GLU A 20 3.88 -11.35 5.03
CA GLU A 20 3.72 -10.32 4.02
C GLU A 20 5.08 -9.91 3.41
N ARG A 21 6.13 -9.75 4.24
CA ARG A 21 7.48 -9.52 3.73
C ARG A 21 7.95 -10.66 2.85
N ASP A 22 7.70 -11.91 3.26
CA ASP A 22 8.10 -13.09 2.50
C ASP A 22 7.39 -13.17 1.15
N THR A 23 6.10 -12.87 1.15
CA THR A 23 5.29 -12.73 -0.07
C THR A 23 5.87 -11.65 -0.98
N LEU A 24 6.18 -10.47 -0.45
CA LEU A 24 6.80 -9.39 -1.24
C LEU A 24 8.14 -9.81 -1.83
N ARG A 25 8.98 -10.51 -1.05
CA ARG A 25 10.28 -11.00 -1.51
C ARG A 25 10.15 -12.04 -2.63
N GLU A 26 9.13 -12.89 -2.59
CA GLU A 26 8.81 -13.82 -3.67
C GLU A 26 8.32 -13.11 -4.92
N LEU A 27 7.42 -12.13 -4.78
CA LEU A 27 6.96 -11.31 -5.90
C LEU A 27 8.12 -10.57 -6.57
N LEU A 28 9.02 -9.97 -5.80
CA LEU A 28 10.21 -9.29 -6.32
C LEU A 28 11.15 -10.23 -7.10
N ARG A 29 11.29 -11.48 -6.66
CA ARG A 29 12.16 -12.47 -7.33
C ARG A 29 11.53 -13.06 -8.58
N ASN A 30 10.25 -13.40 -8.51
CA ASN A 30 9.60 -14.24 -9.52
C ASN A 30 8.74 -13.44 -10.51
N SER A 31 8.20 -12.29 -10.10
CA SER A 31 7.23 -11.53 -10.89
C SER A 31 7.22 -10.03 -10.55
N PRO A 32 8.38 -9.33 -10.59
CA PRO A 32 8.45 -7.91 -10.21
C PRO A 32 7.57 -7.00 -11.08
N SER A 33 7.29 -7.37 -12.33
CA SER A 33 6.37 -6.65 -13.22
C SER A 33 4.90 -6.68 -12.78
N GLN A 34 4.54 -7.52 -11.81
CA GLN A 34 3.20 -7.52 -11.24
C GLN A 34 3.04 -6.44 -10.15
N LEU A 35 4.14 -5.88 -9.63
CA LEU A 35 4.13 -4.90 -8.56
C LEU A 35 3.96 -3.47 -9.10
N ILE A 36 3.06 -2.73 -8.48
CA ILE A 36 2.90 -1.29 -8.65
C ILE A 36 3.29 -0.61 -7.34
N VAL A 37 3.95 0.53 -7.46
CA VAL A 37 4.33 1.39 -6.34
C VAL A 37 3.61 2.73 -6.50
N PRO A 38 2.49 2.94 -5.81
CA PRO A 38 1.86 4.26 -5.73
C PRO A 38 2.81 5.26 -5.04
N ASP A 39 2.81 6.50 -5.50
CA ASP A 39 3.60 7.60 -4.94
C ASP A 39 3.38 7.81 -3.43
N LEU A 40 2.18 7.52 -2.94
CA LEU A 40 1.85 7.49 -1.51
C LEU A 40 2.72 6.48 -0.74
N VAL A 41 2.86 5.26 -1.24
CA VAL A 41 3.69 4.21 -0.64
C VAL A 41 5.16 4.63 -0.67
N LEU A 42 5.61 5.15 -1.81
CA LEU A 42 6.96 5.69 -1.95
C LEU A 42 7.25 6.77 -0.89
N PHE A 43 6.35 7.75 -0.77
CA PHE A 43 6.47 8.83 0.20
C PHE A 43 6.57 8.29 1.63
N GLU A 44 5.69 7.38 2.03
CA GLU A 44 5.69 6.82 3.39
C GLU A 44 6.94 6.02 3.72
N VAL A 45 7.43 5.24 2.77
CA VAL A 45 8.63 4.44 2.98
C VAL A 45 9.85 5.35 3.06
N LEU A 46 10.02 6.29 2.11
CA LEU A 46 11.19 7.17 2.09
C LEU A 46 11.24 8.14 3.26
N ARG A 47 10.09 8.68 3.71
CA ARG A 47 10.05 9.60 4.87
C ARG A 47 10.36 8.91 6.20
N GLY A 48 10.24 7.57 6.25
CA GLY A 48 10.47 6.77 7.45
C GLY A 48 11.95 6.47 7.74
N PHE A 49 12.88 6.80 6.84
CA PHE A 49 14.31 6.56 7.05
C PHE A 49 14.98 7.69 7.83
N HIS A 50 15.78 7.32 8.84
CA HIS A 50 16.64 8.26 9.56
C HIS A 50 17.98 8.53 8.86
N HIS A 51 18.47 7.59 8.05
CA HIS A 51 19.79 7.66 7.42
C HIS A 51 19.66 7.82 5.89
N GLU A 52 20.25 8.90 5.37
CA GLU A 52 20.21 9.25 3.94
C GLU A 52 20.74 8.13 3.03
N ARG A 53 21.81 7.42 3.44
CA ARG A 53 22.36 6.31 2.64
C ARG A 53 21.36 5.17 2.47
N ALA A 54 20.66 4.79 3.53
CA ALA A 54 19.65 3.73 3.47
C ALA A 54 18.44 4.18 2.63
N GLN A 55 18.02 5.43 2.79
CA GLN A 55 16.94 6.04 2.02
C GLN A 55 17.24 6.05 0.51
N ARG A 56 18.46 6.41 0.10
CA ARG A 56 18.88 6.39 -1.31
C ARG A 56 18.89 4.98 -1.90
N LEU A 57 19.31 3.97 -1.14
CA LEU A 57 19.27 2.58 -1.57
C LEU A 57 17.83 2.08 -1.74
N ALA A 58 16.93 2.43 -0.82
CA ALA A 58 15.51 2.12 -0.93
C ALA A 58 14.88 2.80 -2.16
N HIS A 59 15.18 4.08 -2.38
CA HIS A 59 14.71 4.82 -3.54
C HIS A 59 15.16 4.18 -4.87
N ALA A 60 16.44 3.80 -4.97
CA ALA A 60 16.96 3.10 -6.16
C ALA A 60 16.25 1.75 -6.41
N ALA A 61 15.88 1.02 -5.35
CA ALA A 61 15.10 -0.21 -5.48
C ALA A 61 13.69 0.04 -6.05
N PHE A 62 13.02 1.13 -5.63
CA PHE A 62 11.72 1.51 -6.18
C PHE A 62 11.77 1.94 -7.64
N GLN A 63 12.87 2.56 -8.09
CA GLN A 63 13.03 2.98 -9.49
C GLN A 63 13.04 1.80 -10.48
N ALA A 64 13.28 0.58 -10.01
CA ALA A 64 13.19 -0.63 -10.82
C ALA A 64 11.76 -1.16 -10.98
N LEU A 65 10.77 -0.54 -10.31
CA LEU A 65 9.36 -0.95 -10.30
C LEU A 65 8.48 0.09 -11.00
N GLN A 66 7.26 -0.32 -11.36
CA GLN A 66 6.29 0.59 -11.96
C GLN A 66 5.74 1.56 -10.91
N MET A 67 6.17 2.82 -10.99
CA MET A 67 5.65 3.90 -10.14
C MET A 67 4.42 4.55 -10.76
N THR A 68 3.45 4.93 -9.92
CA THR A 68 2.19 5.55 -10.37
C THR A 68 1.79 6.69 -9.43
N GLY A 69 1.19 7.73 -9.99
CA GLY A 69 0.54 8.77 -9.18
C GLY A 69 -0.81 8.27 -8.68
N ALA A 70 -1.01 8.24 -7.36
CA ALA A 70 -2.23 7.66 -6.77
C ALA A 70 -3.36 8.68 -6.59
N VAL A 71 -3.02 9.98 -6.57
CA VAL A 71 -3.94 11.04 -6.19
C VAL A 71 -4.03 12.12 -7.27
N ASP A 72 -5.26 12.37 -7.70
CA ASP A 72 -5.71 13.59 -8.37
C ASP A 72 -6.91 14.17 -7.58
N PRO A 73 -7.43 15.38 -7.90
CA PRO A 73 -8.56 15.96 -7.18
C PRO A 73 -9.79 15.05 -7.12
N ALA A 74 -10.11 14.35 -8.21
CA ALA A 74 -11.27 13.46 -8.25
C ALA A 74 -11.05 12.19 -7.41
N ALA A 75 -9.84 11.63 -7.40
CA ALA A 75 -9.45 10.51 -6.55
C ALA A 75 -9.51 10.90 -5.07
N ALA A 76 -9.04 12.10 -4.71
CA ALA A 76 -9.13 12.63 -3.35
C ALA A 76 -10.59 12.77 -2.89
N GLU A 77 -11.47 13.27 -3.75
CA GLU A 77 -12.91 13.36 -3.46
C GLU A 77 -13.55 11.98 -3.25
N ARG A 78 -13.26 11.00 -4.12
CA ARG A 78 -13.77 9.63 -3.97
C ARG A 78 -13.27 8.97 -2.69
N ALA A 79 -12.00 9.18 -2.33
CA ALA A 79 -11.42 8.67 -1.09
C ALA A 79 -12.10 9.29 0.15
N ALA A 80 -12.32 10.60 0.13
CA ALA A 80 -13.05 11.30 1.19
C ALA A 80 -14.49 10.77 1.34
N GLN A 81 -15.17 10.50 0.23
CA GLN A 81 -16.52 9.92 0.26
C GLN A 81 -16.54 8.51 0.87
N ARG A 82 -15.57 7.65 0.53
CA ARG A 82 -15.44 6.31 1.14
C ARG A 82 -15.20 6.40 2.64
N TYR A 83 -14.28 7.26 3.08
CA TYR A 83 -14.04 7.49 4.51
C TYR A 83 -15.29 7.97 5.24
N ARG A 84 -16.02 8.93 4.65
CA ARG A 84 -17.29 9.41 5.24
C ARG A 84 -18.32 8.30 5.40
N ARG A 85 -18.47 7.42 4.39
CA ARG A 85 -19.39 6.26 4.49
C ARG A 85 -18.99 5.28 5.59
N LEU A 86 -17.70 5.01 5.77
CA LEU A 86 -17.22 4.20 6.90
C LEU A 86 -17.56 4.87 8.23
N ARG A 87 -17.31 6.17 8.35
CA ARG A 87 -17.60 6.94 9.57
C ARG A 87 -19.10 6.97 9.89
N GLU A 88 -19.96 7.12 8.89
CA GLU A 88 -21.42 7.04 9.03
C GLU A 88 -21.86 5.66 9.53
N ALA A 89 -21.10 4.60 9.21
CA ALA A 89 -21.28 3.25 9.75
C ALA A 89 -20.58 3.00 11.11
N GLY A 90 -20.02 4.05 11.75
CA GLY A 90 -19.34 3.95 13.04
C GLY A 90 -17.90 3.42 12.96
N ILE A 91 -17.31 3.32 11.76
CA ILE A 91 -15.96 2.80 11.54
C ILE A 91 -15.01 3.96 11.25
N THR A 92 -13.93 4.06 12.03
CA THR A 92 -12.88 5.07 11.83
C THR A 92 -11.59 4.41 11.39
N VAL A 93 -11.05 4.84 10.25
CA VAL A 93 -9.71 4.49 9.75
C VAL A 93 -8.74 5.57 10.22
N ARG A 94 -7.58 5.19 10.78
CA ARG A 94 -6.69 6.15 11.47
C ARG A 94 -5.79 6.91 10.50
N SER A 95 -5.38 6.28 9.41
CA SER A 95 -4.44 6.84 8.44
C SER A 95 -5.18 7.40 7.22
N SER A 96 -5.04 8.70 6.97
CA SER A 96 -5.55 9.31 5.73
C SER A 96 -4.86 8.77 4.48
N ILE A 97 -3.60 8.33 4.59
CA ILE A 97 -2.88 7.73 3.47
C ILE A 97 -3.45 6.36 3.14
N ASP A 98 -3.82 5.56 4.14
CA ASP A 98 -4.43 4.24 3.92
C ASP A 98 -5.79 4.38 3.26
N VAL A 99 -6.57 5.42 3.62
CA VAL A 99 -7.83 5.76 2.93
C VAL A 99 -7.58 6.03 1.45
N LEU A 100 -6.55 6.82 1.12
CA LEU A 100 -6.19 7.15 -0.25
C LEU A 100 -5.69 5.90 -1.00
N LEU A 101 -4.82 5.10 -0.38
CA LEU A 101 -4.25 3.89 -0.95
C LEU A 101 -5.31 2.82 -1.21
N ALA A 102 -6.21 2.59 -0.25
CA ALA A 102 -7.33 1.67 -0.41
C ALA A 102 -8.25 2.12 -1.55
N SER A 103 -8.55 3.42 -1.60
CA SER A 103 -9.39 3.99 -2.65
C SER A 103 -8.75 3.87 -4.03
N TYR A 104 -7.44 4.11 -4.14
CA TYR A 104 -6.67 3.90 -5.36
C TYR A 104 -6.74 2.43 -5.80
N CYS A 105 -6.54 1.49 -4.87
CA CYS A 105 -6.63 0.06 -5.20
C CYS A 105 -8.04 -0.33 -5.67
N ILE A 106 -9.10 0.20 -5.05
CA ILE A 106 -10.48 -0.06 -5.47
C ILE A 106 -10.76 0.53 -6.85
N ASP A 107 -10.37 1.79 -7.10
CA ASP A 107 -10.65 2.50 -8.35
C ASP A 107 -9.97 1.82 -9.56
N HIS A 108 -8.81 1.19 -9.34
CA HIS A 108 -8.00 0.57 -10.37
C HIS A 108 -8.08 -0.97 -10.39
N ASP A 109 -8.99 -1.57 -9.62
CA ASP A 109 -9.11 -3.01 -9.43
C ASP A 109 -7.75 -3.69 -9.13
N LEU A 110 -7.02 -3.18 -8.14
CA LEU A 110 -5.73 -3.71 -7.72
C LEU A 110 -5.86 -4.56 -6.47
N ILE A 111 -4.97 -5.56 -6.35
CA ILE A 111 -4.87 -6.39 -5.16
C ILE A 111 -3.87 -5.73 -4.20
N LEU A 112 -4.22 -5.60 -2.92
CA LEU A 112 -3.36 -5.02 -1.89
C LEU A 112 -2.76 -6.10 -0.98
N LEU A 113 -1.44 -6.20 -0.96
CA LEU A 113 -0.68 -6.90 0.08
C LEU A 113 -0.44 -5.93 1.24
N GLN A 114 -1.00 -6.22 2.40
CA GLN A 114 -0.96 -5.35 3.57
C GLN A 114 -0.81 -6.15 4.86
N ARG A 115 -0.42 -5.46 5.93
CA ARG A 115 -0.37 -6.00 7.30
C ARG A 115 -1.27 -5.24 8.28
N ASP A 116 -1.87 -4.11 7.89
CA ASP A 116 -2.76 -3.31 8.72
C ASP A 116 -4.25 -3.70 8.58
N ARG A 117 -4.90 -3.94 9.74
CA ARG A 117 -6.34 -4.22 9.80
C ARG A 117 -7.19 -3.02 9.38
N ASP A 118 -6.62 -1.83 9.34
CA ASP A 118 -7.27 -0.60 8.86
C ASP A 118 -7.77 -0.73 7.40
N PHE A 119 -7.29 -1.72 6.62
CA PHE A 119 -7.79 -2.02 5.27
C PHE A 119 -9.02 -2.94 5.21
N VAL A 120 -9.32 -3.69 6.28
CA VAL A 120 -10.46 -4.65 6.31
C VAL A 120 -11.83 -3.99 6.07
N PRO A 121 -12.11 -2.79 6.62
CA PRO A 121 -13.36 -2.09 6.31
C PRO A 121 -13.53 -1.79 4.81
N PHE A 122 -12.45 -1.51 4.08
CA PHE A 122 -12.53 -1.24 2.65
C PHE A 122 -12.84 -2.48 1.83
N GLU A 123 -12.32 -3.64 2.24
CA GLU A 123 -12.69 -4.93 1.64
C GLU A 123 -14.17 -5.22 1.86
N THR A 124 -14.63 -5.04 3.11
CA THR A 124 -16.00 -5.33 3.53
C THR A 124 -17.04 -4.42 2.86
N HIS A 125 -16.76 -3.12 2.77
CA HIS A 125 -17.76 -2.13 2.35
C HIS A 125 -17.61 -1.65 0.90
N PHE A 126 -16.41 -1.79 0.30
CA PHE A 126 -16.12 -1.21 -1.02
C PHE A 126 -15.44 -2.17 -1.99
N GLY A 127 -15.24 -3.43 -1.61
CA GLY A 127 -14.69 -4.46 -2.51
C GLY A 127 -13.19 -4.36 -2.75
N LEU A 128 -12.42 -3.73 -1.84
CA LEU A 128 -10.96 -3.81 -1.88
C LEU A 128 -10.53 -5.28 -1.85
N ARG A 129 -9.66 -5.68 -2.78
CA ARG A 129 -9.14 -7.06 -2.83
C ARG A 129 -7.84 -7.13 -2.05
N LEU A 130 -7.83 -7.91 -0.98
CA LEU A 130 -6.63 -8.11 -0.18
C LEU A 130 -5.93 -9.41 -0.57
N LEU A 131 -4.61 -9.36 -0.76
CA LEU A 131 -3.80 -10.56 -0.91
C LEU A 131 -3.67 -11.21 0.46
N ARG A 132 -4.14 -12.45 0.60
CA ARG A 132 -3.88 -13.28 1.78
C ARG A 132 -2.66 -14.15 1.48
N PRO A 133 -1.51 -13.93 2.13
CA PRO A 133 -0.37 -14.82 1.97
C PRO A 133 -0.74 -16.26 2.31
N LEU A 134 -0.30 -17.20 1.47
CA LEU A 134 -0.39 -18.63 1.80
C LEU A 134 0.71 -18.96 2.82
N HIS A 135 0.37 -19.76 3.83
CA HIS A 135 1.26 -20.19 4.91
C HIS A 135 2.47 -20.98 4.39
#